data_AF-A0A3D1LC18-F1
#
_entry.id   AF-A0A3D1LC18-F1
#
_cell.length_a   1.000
_cell.length_b   1.000
_cell.length_c   1.000
_cell.angle_alpha   90.00
_cell.angle_beta   90.00
_cell.angle_gamma   90.00
#
_symmetry.space_group_name_H-M   'P 1'
#
loop_
_entity.id
_entity.type
_entity.pdbx_description
1 polymer ?
#
loop_
_entity_poly.entity_id
_entity_poly.type
_entity_poly.pdbx_seq_one_letter_code
_entity_poly.pdbx_strand_id
1 'polypeptide(L)'
;PFAAGEELLLFGIRAPTLTDGEALYVKAEEFAACAQLSCVVTEDGVMLRWDGREELFPISRRDQLQPGDAFLQDGAAYVEACLAAERFGFVSGEAEDGTTYFAKQLTLDTPAENVNVPVLMYHAVSDDLWGYWDL
;
A
#
# COMPACT_ATOMS: atom_id res chain seq x y z
N PRO A 1 -12.50 -6.57 -19.73
CA PRO A 1 -11.42 -6.49 -18.73
C PRO A 1 -11.40 -5.06 -18.20
N PHE A 2 -11.06 -4.86 -16.94
CA PHE A 2 -10.70 -3.51 -16.49
C PHE A 2 -9.39 -3.10 -17.13
N ALA A 3 -9.27 -1.80 -17.43
CA ALA A 3 -8.09 -1.21 -18.05
C ALA A 3 -6.99 -1.03 -17.00
N ALA A 4 -5.76 -0.81 -17.46
CA ALA A 4 -4.68 -0.38 -16.57
C ALA A 4 -5.05 0.97 -15.94
N GLY A 5 -4.90 1.07 -14.62
CA GLY A 5 -5.03 2.31 -13.87
C GLY A 5 -3.68 2.98 -13.67
N GLU A 6 -3.67 4.03 -12.86
CA GLU A 6 -2.44 4.69 -12.41
C GLU A 6 -1.65 3.82 -11.42
N GLU A 7 -0.34 4.01 -11.33
CA GLU A 7 0.48 3.28 -10.36
C GLU A 7 0.24 3.80 -8.95
N LEU A 8 0.26 2.87 -7.98
CA LEU A 8 0.20 3.19 -6.56
C LEU A 8 1.54 2.94 -5.89
N LEU A 9 1.81 3.67 -4.82
CA LEU A 9 2.94 3.39 -3.92
C LEU A 9 2.46 2.63 -2.68
N LEU A 10 2.51 1.30 -2.71
CA LEU A 10 2.13 0.44 -1.59
C LEU A 10 3.32 0.22 -0.67
N PHE A 11 3.30 0.84 0.52
CA PHE A 11 4.34 0.68 1.53
C PHE A 11 5.75 0.96 1.00
N GLY A 12 5.87 1.92 0.08
CA GLY A 12 7.13 2.29 -0.59
C GLY A 12 7.45 1.50 -1.86
N ILE A 13 6.58 0.60 -2.31
CA ILE A 13 6.77 -0.23 -3.50
C ILE A 13 5.77 0.19 -4.58
N ARG A 14 6.24 0.44 -5.81
CA ARG A 14 5.35 0.71 -6.94
C ARG A 14 4.56 -0.53 -7.31
N ALA A 15 3.25 -0.39 -7.40
CA ALA A 15 2.34 -1.46 -7.77
C ALA A 15 1.45 -1.02 -8.94
N PRO A 16 1.37 -1.82 -10.02
CA PRO A 16 0.43 -1.57 -11.11
C PRO A 16 -1.00 -1.79 -10.62
N THR A 17 -1.94 -1.05 -11.20
CA THR A 17 -3.36 -1.20 -10.88
C THR A 17 -4.22 -1.44 -12.12
N LEU A 18 -5.44 -1.90 -11.87
CA LEU A 18 -6.55 -1.81 -12.79
C LEU A 18 -7.53 -0.74 -12.32
N THR A 19 -8.34 -0.21 -13.22
CA THR A 19 -9.40 0.74 -12.89
C THR A 19 -10.67 0.49 -13.67
N ASP A 20 -11.80 0.79 -13.04
CA ASP A 20 -13.13 0.91 -13.65
C ASP A 20 -13.53 2.38 -13.92
N GLY A 21 -12.65 3.33 -13.59
CA GLY A 21 -12.87 4.77 -13.68
C GLY A 21 -13.32 5.42 -12.38
N GLU A 22 -13.68 4.64 -11.36
CA GLU A 22 -14.07 5.12 -10.03
C GLU A 22 -13.07 4.70 -8.95
N ALA A 23 -12.55 3.47 -9.04
CA ALA A 23 -11.63 2.91 -8.07
C ALA A 23 -10.36 2.33 -8.73
N LEU A 24 -9.34 2.15 -7.89
CA LEU A 24 -8.10 1.47 -8.25
C LEU A 24 -8.03 0.11 -7.57
N TYR A 25 -7.70 -0.90 -8.37
CA TYR A 25 -7.63 -2.29 -7.96
C TYR A 25 -6.22 -2.82 -8.11
N VAL A 26 -5.72 -3.45 -7.06
CA VAL A 26 -4.39 -4.07 -7.04
C VAL A 26 -4.55 -5.59 -6.93
N LYS A 27 -3.59 -6.35 -7.47
CA LYS A 27 -3.54 -7.78 -7.20
C LYS A 27 -3.45 -8.03 -5.69
N ALA A 28 -4.32 -8.88 -5.18
CA ALA A 28 -4.38 -9.21 -3.77
C ALA A 28 -3.04 -9.70 -3.21
N GLU A 29 -2.32 -10.52 -3.98
CA GLU A 29 -0.99 -11.03 -3.61
C GLU A 29 0.06 -9.92 -3.51
N GLU A 30 0.05 -8.95 -4.43
CA GLU A 30 0.98 -7.80 -4.40
C GLU A 30 0.67 -6.88 -3.22
N PHE A 31 -0.62 -6.59 -2.99
CA PHE A 31 -1.05 -5.82 -1.81
C PHE A 31 -0.62 -6.49 -0.51
N ALA A 32 -0.89 -7.79 -0.38
CA ALA A 32 -0.51 -8.56 0.80
C ALA A 32 1.00 -8.63 1.00
N ALA A 33 1.78 -8.84 -0.06
CA ALA A 33 3.23 -8.85 0.01
C ALA A 33 3.79 -7.50 0.50
N CYS A 34 3.29 -6.39 -0.04
CA CYS A 34 3.74 -5.05 0.37
C CYS A 34 3.31 -4.72 1.80
N ALA A 35 2.09 -5.08 2.18
CA ALA A 35 1.54 -4.85 3.52
C ALA A 35 2.04 -5.87 4.58
N GLN A 36 2.76 -6.92 4.18
CA GLN A 36 3.16 -8.05 5.02
C GLN A 36 1.95 -8.79 5.64
N LEU A 37 0.91 -8.99 4.84
CA LEU A 37 -0.27 -9.79 5.16
C LEU A 37 -0.10 -11.20 4.61
N SER A 38 -0.81 -12.16 5.20
CA SER A 38 -1.07 -13.42 4.48
C SER A 38 -2.25 -13.23 3.52
N CYS A 39 -2.17 -13.85 2.35
CA CYS A 39 -3.24 -13.85 1.35
C CYS A 39 -3.61 -15.29 1.00
N VAL A 40 -4.90 -15.60 1.06
CA VAL A 40 -5.45 -16.88 0.60
C VAL A 40 -6.61 -16.59 -0.33
N VAL A 41 -6.51 -17.03 -1.58
CA VAL A 41 -7.61 -16.93 -2.56
C VAL A 41 -8.38 -18.24 -2.57
N THR A 42 -9.68 -18.19 -2.36
CA THR A 42 -10.60 -19.33 -2.40
C THR A 42 -11.75 -19.07 -3.38
N GLU A 43 -12.66 -20.03 -3.53
CA GLU A 43 -13.90 -19.82 -4.30
C GLU A 43 -14.82 -18.76 -3.66
N ASP A 44 -14.75 -18.61 -2.33
CA ASP A 44 -15.57 -17.65 -1.58
C ASP A 44 -15.04 -16.22 -1.66
N GLY A 45 -13.73 -16.04 -1.91
CA GLY A 45 -13.13 -14.71 -1.99
C GLY A 45 -11.62 -14.67 -1.78
N VAL A 46 -11.12 -13.45 -1.59
CA VAL A 46 -9.75 -13.19 -1.14
C VAL A 46 -9.77 -12.97 0.37
N MET A 47 -9.00 -13.77 1.09
CA MET A 47 -8.81 -13.64 2.53
C MET A 47 -7.45 -13.02 2.83
N LEU A 48 -7.46 -11.83 3.45
CA LEU A 48 -6.26 -11.14 3.92
C LEU A 48 -6.17 -11.21 5.45
N ARG A 49 -4.98 -11.45 6.00
CA ARG A 49 -4.81 -11.57 7.47
C ARG A 49 -3.54 -10.93 7.99
N TRP A 50 -3.64 -10.33 9.17
CA TRP A 50 -2.52 -9.84 9.96
C TRP A 50 -2.88 -9.73 11.43
N ASP A 51 -1.98 -10.19 12.30
CA ASP A 51 -2.09 -10.06 13.76
C ASP A 51 -3.46 -10.46 14.36
N GLY A 52 -3.99 -11.60 13.91
CA GLY A 52 -5.30 -12.11 14.35
C GLY A 52 -6.52 -11.41 13.73
N ARG A 53 -6.32 -10.34 12.94
CA ARG A 53 -7.34 -9.73 12.09
C ARG A 53 -7.45 -10.48 10.76
N GLU A 54 -8.68 -10.70 10.33
CA GLU A 54 -9.03 -11.38 9.08
C GLU A 54 -10.08 -10.54 8.34
N GLU A 55 -9.82 -10.25 7.06
CA GLU A 55 -10.73 -9.50 6.19
C GLU A 55 -11.00 -10.31 4.92
N LEU A 56 -12.28 -10.58 4.66
CA LEU A 56 -12.76 -11.27 3.46
C LEU A 56 -13.25 -10.27 2.42
N PHE A 57 -12.76 -10.41 1.20
CA PHE A 57 -13.22 -9.69 0.01
C PHE A 57 -13.90 -10.70 -0.92
N PRO A 58 -15.24 -10.78 -0.94
CA PRO A 58 -15.97 -11.75 -1.74
C PRO A 58 -15.63 -11.61 -3.22
N ILE A 59 -15.44 -12.72 -3.94
CA ILE A 59 -15.23 -12.63 -5.39
C ILE A 59 -16.58 -12.45 -6.09
N SER A 60 -16.74 -11.32 -6.76
CA SER A 60 -17.91 -10.99 -7.57
C SER A 60 -17.57 -10.94 -9.05
N ARG A 61 -18.59 -11.12 -9.89
CA ARG A 61 -18.46 -10.83 -11.33
C ARG A 61 -18.39 -9.33 -11.54
N ARG A 62 -17.65 -8.91 -12.56
CA ARG A 62 -17.40 -7.48 -12.85
C ARG A 62 -18.68 -6.65 -13.05
N ASP A 63 -19.76 -7.23 -13.58
CA ASP A 63 -21.05 -6.57 -13.78
C ASP A 63 -21.87 -6.42 -12.48
N GLN A 64 -21.43 -7.05 -11.39
CA GLN A 64 -22.11 -7.06 -10.09
C GLN A 64 -21.19 -6.57 -8.96
N LEU A 65 -19.98 -6.12 -9.31
CA LEU A 65 -18.95 -5.72 -8.38
C LEU A 65 -19.47 -4.60 -7.47
N GLN A 66 -19.49 -4.87 -6.17
CA GLN A 66 -19.77 -3.86 -5.15
C GLN A 66 -18.46 -3.37 -4.52
N PRO A 67 -18.45 -2.19 -3.89
CA PRO A 67 -17.32 -1.74 -3.09
C PRO A 67 -16.91 -2.81 -2.07
N GLY A 68 -15.64 -3.21 -2.11
CA GLY A 68 -15.09 -4.25 -1.24
C GLY A 68 -15.26 -5.69 -1.68
N ASP A 69 -15.81 -5.91 -2.86
CA ASP A 69 -15.66 -7.16 -3.56
C ASP A 69 -14.28 -7.25 -4.22
N ALA A 70 -13.78 -8.47 -4.33
CA ALA A 70 -12.69 -8.84 -5.20
C ALA A 70 -13.22 -9.28 -6.57
N PHE A 71 -12.36 -9.34 -7.57
CA PHE A 71 -12.68 -9.99 -8.84
C PHE A 71 -11.47 -10.72 -9.43
N LEU A 72 -11.75 -11.64 -10.35
CA LEU A 72 -10.72 -12.35 -11.11
C LEU A 72 -10.52 -11.73 -12.49
N GLN A 73 -9.27 -11.47 -12.85
CA GLN A 73 -8.87 -11.09 -14.19
C GLN A 73 -7.50 -11.69 -14.51
N ASP A 74 -7.40 -12.33 -15.68
CA ASP A 74 -6.15 -12.94 -16.17
C ASP A 74 -5.51 -13.93 -15.18
N GLY A 75 -6.33 -14.65 -14.42
CA GLY A 75 -5.89 -15.64 -13.43
C GLY A 75 -5.45 -15.06 -12.08
N ALA A 76 -5.50 -13.75 -11.90
CA ALA A 76 -5.19 -13.09 -10.62
C ALA A 76 -6.45 -12.51 -9.97
N ALA A 77 -6.47 -12.52 -8.64
CA ALA A 77 -7.50 -11.86 -7.85
C ALA A 77 -7.09 -10.42 -7.53
N TYR A 78 -8.02 -9.49 -7.69
CA TYR A 78 -7.83 -8.07 -7.45
C TYR A 78 -8.75 -7.59 -6.34
N VAL A 79 -8.25 -6.70 -5.50
CA VAL A 79 -9.01 -6.03 -4.44
C VAL A 79 -8.91 -4.52 -4.63
N GLU A 80 -9.95 -3.81 -4.21
CA GLU A 80 -9.96 -2.35 -4.20
C GLU A 80 -8.93 -1.83 -3.18
N ALA A 81 -7.97 -1.01 -3.65
CA ALA A 81 -6.82 -0.61 -2.84
C ALA A 81 -7.22 0.26 -1.64
N CYS A 82 -8.07 1.26 -1.85
CA CYS A 82 -8.54 2.17 -0.80
C CYS A 82 -9.31 1.42 0.29
N LEU A 83 -10.30 0.61 -0.10
CA LEU A 83 -11.11 -0.11 0.87
C LEU A 83 -10.31 -1.21 1.60
N ALA A 84 -9.41 -1.91 0.89
CA ALA A 84 -8.52 -2.87 1.54
C ALA A 84 -7.61 -2.18 2.56
N ALA A 85 -7.06 -1.01 2.23
CA ALA A 85 -6.26 -0.22 3.16
C ALA A 85 -7.05 0.24 4.39
N GLU A 86 -8.25 0.79 4.19
CA GLU A 86 -9.14 1.23 5.26
C GLU A 86 -9.49 0.07 6.21
N ARG A 87 -9.82 -1.10 5.65
CA ARG A 87 -10.10 -2.32 6.41
C ARG A 87 -8.91 -2.86 7.17
N PHE A 88 -7.69 -2.38 6.98
CA PHE A 88 -6.55 -2.71 7.85
C PHE A 88 -6.07 -1.53 8.68
N GLY A 89 -6.76 -0.39 8.63
CA GLY A 89 -6.35 0.84 9.31
C GLY A 89 -5.06 1.44 8.72
N PHE A 90 -4.77 1.16 7.46
CA PHE A 90 -3.66 1.79 6.75
C PHE A 90 -4.06 3.20 6.33
N VAL A 91 -3.06 4.08 6.28
CA VAL A 91 -3.25 5.48 5.89
C VAL A 91 -2.90 5.65 4.42
N SER A 92 -3.58 6.58 3.76
CA SER A 92 -3.27 6.99 2.40
C SER A 92 -2.96 8.48 2.31
N GLY A 93 -2.28 8.88 1.24
CA GLY A 93 -1.99 10.27 0.91
C GLY A 93 -1.47 10.40 -0.51
N GLU A 94 -1.09 11.62 -0.88
CA GLU A 94 -0.53 11.94 -2.20
C GLU A 94 0.91 12.41 -2.04
N ALA A 95 1.82 11.85 -2.84
CA ALA A 95 3.22 12.29 -2.90
C ALA A 95 3.34 13.60 -3.71
N GLU A 96 4.51 14.26 -3.66
CA GLU A 96 4.72 15.54 -4.36
C GLU A 96 4.50 15.46 -5.89
N ASP A 97 4.68 14.27 -6.47
CA ASP A 97 4.46 14.01 -7.89
C ASP A 97 3.02 13.63 -8.25
N GLY A 98 2.10 13.65 -7.28
CA GLY A 98 0.69 13.26 -7.45
C GLY A 98 0.43 11.76 -7.24
N THR A 99 1.45 10.94 -6.95
CA THR A 99 1.27 9.50 -6.77
C THR A 99 0.55 9.21 -5.46
N THR A 100 -0.57 8.46 -5.53
CA THR A 100 -1.24 7.98 -4.31
C THR A 100 -0.38 6.91 -3.61
N TYR A 101 -0.14 7.09 -2.32
CA TYR A 101 0.62 6.15 -1.49
C TYR A 101 -0.22 5.59 -0.33
N PHE A 102 0.14 4.39 0.11
CA PHE A 102 -0.43 3.71 1.28
C PHE A 102 0.67 3.33 2.26
N ALA A 103 0.45 3.54 3.55
CA ALA A 103 1.43 3.25 4.60
C ALA A 103 0.77 2.70 5.88
N LYS A 104 1.56 2.01 6.71
CA LYS A 104 1.13 1.63 8.05
C LYS A 104 1.16 2.87 8.95
N GLN A 105 0.12 3.04 9.76
CA GLN A 105 0.16 4.04 10.82
C GLN A 105 1.17 3.59 11.89
N LEU A 106 2.26 4.34 12.05
CA LEU A 106 3.20 4.12 13.15
C LEU A 106 2.74 4.96 14.33
N THR A 107 2.16 4.33 15.35
CA THR A 107 1.95 4.97 16.64
C THR A 107 3.28 4.99 17.37
N LEU A 108 3.94 6.15 17.37
CA LEU A 108 5.09 6.38 18.22
C LEU A 108 4.60 6.73 19.62
N ASP A 109 4.99 5.94 20.61
CA ASP A 109 4.81 6.33 22.00
C ASP A 109 5.58 7.63 22.25
N THR A 110 5.01 8.51 23.07
CA THR A 110 5.76 9.65 23.58
C THR A 110 7.02 9.11 24.26
N PRO A 111 8.22 9.58 23.87
CA PRO A 111 9.45 9.15 24.54
C PRO A 111 9.32 9.41 26.04
N ALA A 112 9.83 8.48 26.86
CA ALA A 112 9.80 8.62 28.30
C ALA A 112 10.47 9.94 28.74
N GLU A 113 9.98 10.51 29.84
CA GLU A 113 10.53 11.76 30.39
C GLU A 113 12.04 11.61 30.61
N ASN A 114 12.82 12.58 30.12
CA ASN A 114 14.29 12.61 30.15
C ASN A 114 15.03 11.63 29.20
N VAL A 115 14.37 11.08 28.19
CA VAL A 115 15.06 10.40 27.07
C VAL A 115 15.46 11.42 26.01
N ASN A 116 16.76 11.58 25.78
CA ASN A 116 17.28 12.34 24.64
C ASN A 116 17.08 11.55 23.35
N VAL A 117 16.12 11.96 22.52
CA VAL A 117 15.95 11.42 21.17
C VAL A 117 16.98 12.09 20.25
N PRO A 118 17.94 11.34 19.66
CA PRO A 118 18.92 11.95 18.76
C PRO A 118 18.21 12.44 17.49
N VAL A 119 18.27 13.76 17.26
CA VAL A 119 17.85 14.34 15.98
C VAL A 119 19.02 14.20 15.00
N LEU A 120 18.90 13.29 14.05
CA LEU A 120 19.84 13.20 12.93
C LEU A 120 19.44 14.23 11.87
N MET A 121 20.08 15.38 11.90
CA MET A 121 19.94 16.39 10.86
C MET A 121 20.89 16.04 9.71
N TYR A 122 20.35 15.50 8.63
CA TYR A 122 21.12 15.35 7.39
C TYR A 122 21.21 16.71 6.71
N HIS A 123 22.39 17.31 6.72
CA HIS A 123 22.72 18.36 5.76
C HIS A 123 23.06 17.67 4.45
N ALA A 124 22.16 17.76 3.46
CA ALA A 124 22.49 17.36 2.09
C ALA A 124 23.54 18.34 1.56
N VAL A 125 24.82 17.98 1.72
CA VAL A 125 25.92 18.68 1.06
C VAL A 125 25.97 18.13 -0.37
N SER A 126 25.94 18.99 -1.38
CA SER A 126 26.09 18.62 -2.79
C SER A 126 27.32 17.71 -2.97
N ASP A 127 27.23 16.71 -3.85
CA ASP A 127 28.33 15.79 -4.19
C ASP A 127 29.62 16.52 -4.59
N ASP A 128 29.51 17.78 -5.05
CA ASP A 128 30.64 18.64 -5.44
C ASP A 128 31.56 19.06 -4.27
N LEU A 129 31.16 18.83 -3.02
CA LEU A 129 31.93 19.21 -1.83
C LEU A 129 32.69 18.04 -1.17
N TRP A 130 32.80 16.90 -1.85
CA TRP A 130 33.64 15.79 -1.38
C TRP A 130 35.07 15.94 -1.91
N GLY A 131 35.94 16.58 -1.11
CA GLY A 131 37.38 16.27 -1.15
C GLY A 131 38.33 17.27 -1.82
N TYR A 132 38.15 18.59 -1.68
CA TYR A 132 39.29 19.50 -1.87
C TYR A 132 40.15 19.54 -0.60
N TRP A 133 41.23 18.76 -0.61
CA TRP A 133 42.38 18.97 0.27
C TRP A 133 43.52 19.55 -0.59
N ASP A 134 43.52 20.87 -0.79
CA ASP A 134 44.75 21.55 -1.17
C ASP A 134 45.57 21.78 0.10
N LEU A 135 46.72 21.12 0.16
CA LEU A 135 47.73 21.17 1.22
C LEU A 135 48.95 21.92 0.70
#